data_AF-A0A7S1RL92-F1
#
_entry.id   AF-A0A7S1RL92-F1
#
_cell.length_a   1.000
_cell.length_b   1.000
_cell.length_c   1.000
_cell.angle_alpha   90.00
_cell.angle_beta   90.00
_cell.angle_gamma   90.00
#
_symmetry.space_group_name_H-M   'P 1'
#
loop_
_entity.id
_entity.type
_entity.pdbx_description
1 polymer ?
#
loop_
_entity_poly.entity_id
_entity_poly.type
_entity_poly.pdbx_seq_one_letter_code
_entity_poly.pdbx_strand_id
1 'polypeptide(L)'
;DSDEFRKYAVRSITAFVLEDIGYANVSANSRRVPVVGDIPEKHQTMYMWRSGTCGGGYDQTSHDTNHDLCISPGYFSPGQWRLFQRYLKAHEAHIPPPYSADALGNALESAIVWGYNTLQRIACPNGIVSNWWTLPATGWPYKGRLQCSNSGTQAGAYYSDAARIPWRVALDYLWFPDVKTPFYDEQGKLLGSFGAKEYANRWAGAWMQLIQGAAVDQATGQVGQLSKDGVLPLLSKLPGCPTVPSGFTALPNNGWGSLPVVTTFQVPMDGVAPCTGQQWLDYVANISLDQCVNYQYFDLGQEVIIGSMLAGNAWFPLMTTAFLITLDKADGMELGLDLDQRGTVLFVKKVTGGLVGLWNMRNPFWRVMEGDEIAAVNDITIAGKLVEEIRTQQHLIIKLWRTEQTRTSSCPRSSTAPTAPVPAPAPPPPTVHPASAAAARPKAPSAAHVAAAPAAAAGPSPADSRQGAVSTTA
;
A
#
# COMPACT_ATOMS: atom_id res chain seq x y z
N ASP A 1 11.37 -1.93 24.57
CA ASP A 1 11.39 -0.49 24.26
C ASP A 1 12.58 0.16 24.97
N SER A 2 13.81 -0.12 24.51
CA SER A 2 15.02 0.52 25.06
C SER A 2 15.45 1.69 24.16
N ASP A 3 16.14 2.67 24.74
CA ASP A 3 16.73 3.79 24.00
C ASP A 3 17.63 3.31 22.86
N GLU A 4 18.41 2.25 23.09
CA GLU A 4 19.27 1.62 22.08
C GLU A 4 18.48 1.11 20.88
N PHE A 5 17.36 0.40 21.11
CA PHE A 5 16.49 -0.05 20.01
C PHE A 5 15.88 1.12 19.26
N ARG A 6 15.48 2.21 19.95
CA ARG A 6 14.95 3.40 19.28
C ARG A 6 16.01 4.06 18.41
N LYS A 7 17.22 4.23 18.92
CA LYS A 7 18.36 4.76 18.18
C LYS A 7 18.72 3.91 16.96
N TYR A 8 18.74 2.59 17.12
CA TYR A 8 18.95 1.66 16.01
C TYR A 8 17.87 1.82 14.94
N ALA A 9 16.59 1.77 15.34
CA ALA A 9 15.46 1.91 14.42
C ALA A 9 15.47 3.26 13.68
N VAL A 10 15.72 4.37 14.37
CA VAL A 10 15.84 5.70 13.73
C VAL A 10 16.95 5.69 12.68
N ARG A 11 18.14 5.16 13.01
CA ARG A 11 19.26 5.09 12.07
C ARG A 11 18.95 4.21 10.85
N SER A 12 18.29 3.07 11.05
CA SER A 12 17.86 2.20 9.94
C SER A 12 16.85 2.90 9.03
N ILE A 13 15.87 3.61 9.60
CA ILE A 13 14.90 4.39 8.82
C ILE A 13 15.59 5.54 8.09
N THR A 14 16.50 6.27 8.75
CA THR A 14 17.27 7.33 8.11
C THR A 14 18.09 6.79 6.94
N ALA A 15 18.79 5.66 7.11
CA ALA A 15 19.53 5.02 6.02
C ALA A 15 18.62 4.63 4.85
N PHE A 16 17.43 4.07 5.13
CA PHE A 16 16.44 3.77 4.11
C PHE A 16 15.98 5.01 3.33
N VAL A 17 15.71 6.13 4.01
CA VAL A 17 15.31 7.38 3.32
C VAL A 17 16.45 7.92 2.45
N LEU A 18 17.68 7.81 2.94
CA LEU A 18 18.86 8.28 2.22
C LEU A 18 19.15 7.47 0.96
N GLU A 19 19.16 6.14 1.07
CA GLU A 19 19.60 5.26 0.00
C GLU A 19 18.42 4.77 -0.85
N ASP A 20 17.43 4.09 -0.24
CA ASP A 20 16.33 3.44 -0.96
C ASP A 20 15.30 4.42 -1.51
N ILE A 21 15.00 5.50 -0.78
CA ILE A 21 14.14 6.60 -1.28
C ILE A 21 14.96 7.60 -2.14
N GLY A 22 16.29 7.54 -2.07
CA GLY A 22 17.16 8.34 -2.91
C GLY A 22 17.39 9.78 -2.44
N TYR A 23 17.22 10.06 -1.14
CA TYR A 23 17.43 11.40 -0.59
C TYR A 23 18.91 11.82 -0.55
N ALA A 24 19.85 10.87 -0.41
CA ALA A 24 21.29 11.18 -0.30
C ALA A 24 21.91 11.72 -1.60
N ASN A 25 21.40 11.30 -2.76
CA ASN A 25 21.86 11.75 -4.08
C ASN A 25 20.67 12.08 -4.98
N VAL A 26 20.05 13.24 -4.73
CA VAL A 26 18.84 13.69 -5.43
C VAL A 26 19.04 13.74 -6.95
N SER A 27 20.23 14.12 -7.43
CA SER A 27 20.51 14.20 -8.87
C SER A 27 20.48 12.84 -9.58
N ALA A 28 21.00 11.79 -8.93
CA ALA A 28 20.95 10.45 -9.48
C ALA A 28 19.58 9.80 -9.20
N ASN A 29 19.08 9.95 -7.98
CA ASN A 29 18.06 9.05 -7.43
C ASN A 29 16.66 9.65 -7.32
N SER A 30 16.48 10.89 -7.76
CA SER A 30 15.20 11.59 -7.72
C SER A 30 14.96 12.34 -9.02
N ARG A 31 13.71 12.75 -9.26
CA ARG A 31 13.34 13.54 -10.43
C ARG A 31 12.60 14.79 -10.00
N ARG A 32 13.04 15.93 -10.53
CA ARG A 32 12.24 17.15 -10.43
C ARG A 32 11.00 16.96 -11.29
N VAL A 33 9.84 17.07 -10.66
CA VAL A 33 8.59 17.18 -11.42
C VAL A 33 8.49 18.58 -12.02
N PRO A 34 7.74 18.79 -13.11
CA PRO A 34 7.48 20.12 -13.62
C PRO A 34 6.95 21.04 -12.50
N VAL A 35 7.66 22.14 -12.24
CA VAL A 35 7.28 23.12 -11.22
C VAL A 35 6.26 24.08 -11.84
N VAL A 36 5.02 23.63 -11.87
CA VAL A 36 3.87 24.35 -12.43
C VAL A 36 2.72 24.33 -11.43
N GLY A 37 1.82 25.31 -11.56
CA GLY A 37 0.61 25.40 -10.74
C GLY A 37 0.90 25.52 -9.24
N ASP A 38 0.13 24.77 -8.46
CA ASP A 38 0.05 24.90 -7.00
C ASP A 38 0.82 23.78 -6.27
N ILE A 39 1.79 23.14 -6.93
CA ILE A 39 2.58 22.05 -6.32
C ILE A 39 3.47 22.63 -5.22
N PRO A 40 3.26 22.23 -3.94
CA PRO A 40 4.09 22.70 -2.83
C PRO A 40 5.56 22.34 -3.05
N GLU A 41 6.49 23.17 -2.57
CA GLU A 41 7.94 22.96 -2.75
C GLU A 41 8.39 21.56 -2.33
N LYS A 42 7.89 21.06 -1.19
CA LYS A 42 8.19 19.71 -0.69
C LYS A 42 7.78 18.59 -1.65
N HIS A 43 6.85 18.83 -2.59
CA HIS A 43 6.41 17.89 -3.62
C HIS A 43 7.04 18.16 -5.00
N GLN A 44 7.93 19.14 -5.15
CA GLN A 44 8.56 19.44 -6.46
C GLN A 44 9.68 18.47 -6.86
N THR A 45 9.98 17.50 -5.99
CA THR A 45 10.94 16.43 -6.25
C THR A 45 10.26 15.10 -5.97
N MET A 46 10.12 14.26 -6.99
CA MET A 46 9.78 12.86 -6.80
C MET A 46 11.02 12.09 -6.35
N TYR A 47 10.94 11.55 -5.15
CA TYR A 47 11.91 10.59 -4.65
C TYR A 47 11.51 9.18 -5.10
N MET A 48 12.47 8.46 -5.67
CA MET A 48 12.20 7.14 -6.24
C MET A 48 12.31 6.07 -5.17
N TRP A 49 11.31 5.20 -5.06
CA TRP A 49 11.41 4.03 -4.20
C TRP A 49 12.13 2.91 -4.95
N ARG A 50 13.43 2.75 -4.64
CA ARG A 50 14.26 1.66 -5.12
C ARG A 50 14.01 0.44 -4.25
N SER A 51 14.15 -0.74 -4.85
CA SER A 51 14.41 -1.94 -4.07
C SER A 51 15.88 -1.91 -3.68
N GLY A 52 16.18 -2.21 -2.43
CA GLY A 52 17.49 -2.04 -1.82
C GLY A 52 18.69 -2.46 -2.66
N THR A 53 19.82 -1.90 -2.27
CA THR A 53 21.12 -1.87 -2.96
C THR A 53 21.68 -3.23 -3.41
N CYS A 54 21.05 -4.35 -3.07
CA CYS A 54 21.58 -5.70 -3.32
C CYS A 54 20.95 -6.45 -4.51
N GLY A 55 19.96 -5.92 -5.24
CA GLY A 55 19.52 -6.60 -6.48
C GLY A 55 18.34 -6.02 -7.28
N GLY A 56 17.59 -5.06 -6.75
CA GLY A 56 16.35 -4.62 -7.42
C GLY A 56 16.31 -3.16 -7.91
N GLY A 57 17.26 -2.32 -7.50
CA GLY A 57 17.25 -0.88 -7.80
C GLY A 57 18.22 -0.42 -8.89
N TYR A 58 19.25 -1.21 -9.20
CA TYR A 58 20.14 -0.98 -10.32
C TYR A 58 19.89 -2.07 -11.35
N ASP A 59 19.19 -1.73 -12.42
CA ASP A 59 19.25 -2.53 -13.63
C ASP A 59 20.69 -2.48 -14.13
N GLN A 60 21.50 -3.49 -13.84
CA GLN A 60 22.87 -3.61 -14.39
C GLN A 60 22.86 -4.07 -15.85
N THR A 61 21.71 -4.46 -16.40
CA THR A 61 21.57 -4.96 -17.78
C THR A 61 21.31 -3.84 -18.79
N SER A 62 20.82 -2.67 -18.35
CA SER A 62 20.82 -1.47 -19.19
C SER A 62 22.20 -0.81 -19.15
N HIS A 63 23.11 -1.10 -20.08
CA HIS A 63 24.46 -0.50 -20.15
C HIS A 63 24.49 1.02 -20.50
N ASP A 64 23.46 1.78 -20.11
CA ASP A 64 23.17 3.15 -20.50
C ASP A 64 22.91 3.98 -19.23
N THR A 65 23.34 5.26 -19.26
CA THR A 65 22.98 6.38 -18.36
C THR A 65 21.55 6.45 -17.81
N ASN A 66 20.61 5.64 -18.31
CA ASN A 66 19.22 5.48 -17.89
C ASN A 66 18.99 4.54 -16.69
N HIS A 67 20.05 4.00 -16.05
CA HIS A 67 19.97 3.11 -14.87
C HIS A 67 19.00 3.61 -13.77
N ASP A 68 18.91 4.93 -13.59
CA ASP A 68 18.17 5.55 -12.49
C ASP A 68 16.67 5.78 -12.79
N LEU A 69 16.06 5.05 -13.73
CA LEU A 69 14.69 5.35 -14.16
C LEU A 69 13.70 4.21 -13.95
N CYS A 70 14.12 3.03 -13.51
CA CYS A 70 13.19 1.94 -13.30
C CYS A 70 12.59 1.96 -11.89
N ILE A 71 11.27 1.83 -11.79
CA ILE A 71 10.57 1.54 -10.55
C ILE A 71 9.80 0.24 -10.69
N SER A 72 9.66 -0.52 -9.61
CA SER A 72 8.57 -1.49 -9.49
C SER A 72 7.49 -0.91 -8.59
N PRO A 73 6.24 -0.80 -9.07
CA PRO A 73 5.10 -0.46 -8.23
C PRO A 73 4.99 -1.39 -7.01
N GLY A 74 5.44 -2.64 -7.12
CA GLY A 74 5.48 -3.60 -6.03
C GLY A 74 6.29 -3.21 -4.79
N TYR A 75 7.14 -2.18 -4.86
CA TYR A 75 7.88 -1.65 -3.71
C TYR A 75 7.24 -0.39 -3.09
N PHE A 76 6.20 0.17 -3.72
CA PHE A 76 5.47 1.30 -3.18
C PHE A 76 4.77 0.91 -1.87
N SER A 77 5.23 1.46 -0.75
CA SER A 77 4.84 1.04 0.62
C SER A 77 4.39 2.24 1.47
N PRO A 78 3.32 2.95 1.04
CA PRO A 78 2.96 4.24 1.63
C PRO A 78 2.66 4.18 3.14
N GLY A 79 2.01 3.11 3.61
CA GLY A 79 1.70 2.93 5.04
C GLY A 79 2.96 2.86 5.89
N GLN A 80 3.94 2.06 5.50
CA GLN A 80 5.23 1.99 6.18
C GLN A 80 5.95 3.35 6.17
N TRP A 81 5.88 4.08 5.07
CA TRP A 81 6.55 5.38 4.95
C TRP A 81 5.91 6.44 5.85
N ARG A 82 4.58 6.46 6.00
CA ARG A 82 3.92 7.33 6.99
C ARG A 82 4.27 6.95 8.42
N LEU A 83 4.37 5.66 8.71
CA LEU A 83 4.83 5.18 10.02
C LEU A 83 6.26 5.66 10.29
N PHE A 84 7.15 5.58 9.29
CA PHE A 84 8.52 6.10 9.38
C PHE A 84 8.55 7.60 9.66
N GLN A 85 7.73 8.40 8.98
CA GLN A 85 7.62 9.85 9.26
C GLN A 85 7.26 10.12 10.72
N ARG A 86 6.21 9.46 11.23
CA ARG A 86 5.78 9.62 12.63
C ARG A 86 6.86 9.18 13.61
N TYR A 87 7.54 8.06 13.32
CA TYR A 87 8.59 7.51 14.17
C TYR A 87 9.83 8.40 14.20
N LEU A 88 10.29 8.90 13.05
CA LEU A 88 11.38 9.87 12.96
C LEU A 88 11.05 11.14 13.75
N LYS A 89 9.83 11.65 13.64
CA LYS A 89 9.41 12.86 14.38
C LYS A 89 9.36 12.63 15.89
N ALA A 90 8.85 11.49 16.33
CA ALA A 90 8.77 11.14 17.75
C ALA A 90 10.16 10.93 18.39
N HIS A 91 11.19 10.64 17.58
CA HIS A 91 12.54 10.30 18.04
C HIS A 91 13.62 11.15 17.36
N GLU A 92 13.30 12.42 17.10
CA GLU A 92 14.15 13.35 16.35
C GLU A 92 15.57 13.49 16.94
N ALA A 93 15.72 13.38 18.26
CA ALA A 93 17.02 13.44 18.95
C ALA A 93 18.00 12.32 18.57
N HIS A 94 17.53 11.22 17.96
CA HIS A 94 18.39 10.13 17.50
C HIS A 94 18.76 10.21 16.01
N ILE A 95 18.21 11.19 15.27
CA ILE A 95 18.51 11.37 13.86
C ILE A 95 19.96 11.84 13.71
N PRO A 96 20.78 11.17 12.88
CA PRO A 96 22.17 11.59 12.68
C PRO A 96 22.22 12.94 11.93
N PRO A 97 23.05 13.91 12.40
CA PRO A 97 23.35 15.10 11.62
C PRO A 97 23.97 14.73 10.24
N PRO A 98 23.77 15.55 9.19
CA PRO A 98 23.09 16.85 9.19
C PRO A 98 21.57 16.77 8.99
N TYR A 99 20.97 15.58 9.07
CA TYR A 99 19.57 15.38 8.71
C TYR A 99 18.62 15.80 9.83
N SER A 100 17.38 16.14 9.47
CA SER A 100 16.29 16.45 10.40
C SER A 100 15.07 15.56 10.13
N ALA A 101 14.19 15.43 11.12
CA ALA A 101 12.96 14.66 10.96
C ALA A 101 12.08 15.23 9.84
N ASP A 102 11.99 16.56 9.75
CA ASP A 102 11.16 17.24 8.75
C ASP A 102 11.70 17.05 7.33
N ALA A 103 13.02 17.09 7.13
CA ALA A 103 13.64 16.90 5.82
C ALA A 103 13.44 15.47 5.30
N LEU A 104 13.73 14.46 6.14
CA LEU A 104 13.50 13.05 5.81
C LEU A 104 12.01 12.75 5.64
N GLY A 105 11.18 13.38 6.48
CA GLY A 105 9.72 13.26 6.41
C GLY A 105 9.16 13.81 5.11
N ASN A 106 9.61 14.98 4.66
CA ASN A 106 9.21 15.57 3.38
C ASN A 106 9.60 14.69 2.18
N ALA A 107 10.76 14.03 2.23
CA ALA A 107 11.17 13.10 1.18
C ALA A 107 10.21 11.90 1.08
N LEU A 108 9.88 11.28 2.23
CA LEU A 108 8.87 10.22 2.31
C LEU A 108 7.50 10.71 1.85
N GLU A 109 7.07 11.91 2.24
CA GLU A 109 5.75 12.46 1.84
C GLU A 109 5.66 12.62 0.33
N SER A 110 6.70 13.20 -0.28
CA SER A 110 6.74 13.39 -1.72
C SER A 110 6.80 12.06 -2.48
N ALA A 111 7.53 11.06 -1.96
CA ALA A 111 7.50 9.70 -2.51
C ALA A 111 6.08 9.10 -2.47
N ILE A 112 5.33 9.31 -1.38
CA ILE A 112 3.92 8.88 -1.25
C ILE A 112 3.05 9.60 -2.29
N VAL A 113 3.16 10.92 -2.38
CA VAL A 113 2.37 11.76 -3.30
C VAL A 113 2.59 11.33 -4.75
N TRP A 114 3.84 11.26 -5.19
CA TRP A 114 4.14 10.86 -6.57
C TRP A 114 3.91 9.38 -6.82
N GLY A 115 4.02 8.53 -5.80
CA GLY A 115 3.61 7.14 -5.86
C GLY A 115 2.14 6.96 -6.20
N TYR A 116 1.26 7.60 -5.45
CA TYR A 116 -0.18 7.55 -5.76
C TYR A 116 -0.51 8.23 -7.09
N ASN A 117 0.09 9.39 -7.41
CA ASN A 117 -0.14 10.06 -8.70
C ASN A 117 0.31 9.23 -9.89
N THR A 118 1.38 8.45 -9.73
CA THR A 118 1.88 7.52 -10.74
C THR A 118 0.95 6.30 -10.84
N LEU A 119 0.72 5.62 -9.72
CA LEU A 119 -0.10 4.42 -9.64
C LEU A 119 -1.50 4.64 -10.21
N GLN A 120 -2.13 5.79 -9.92
CA GLN A 120 -3.45 6.16 -10.43
C GLN A 120 -3.54 6.13 -11.97
N ARG A 121 -2.44 6.43 -12.65
CA ARG A 121 -2.37 6.62 -14.10
C ARG A 121 -1.80 5.44 -14.85
N ILE A 122 -0.93 4.66 -14.19
CA ILE A 122 -0.31 3.49 -14.80
C ILE A 122 -1.02 2.18 -14.46
N ALA A 123 -1.86 2.16 -13.42
CA ALA A 123 -2.76 1.04 -13.18
C ALA A 123 -3.93 1.05 -14.16
N CYS A 124 -4.31 -0.13 -14.63
CA CYS A 124 -5.52 -0.31 -15.40
C CYS A 124 -6.78 0.03 -14.57
N PRO A 125 -7.95 0.21 -15.21
CA PRO A 125 -9.21 0.48 -14.48
C PRO A 125 -9.58 -0.57 -13.43
N ASN A 126 -9.16 -1.83 -13.64
CA ASN A 126 -9.33 -2.95 -12.70
C ASN A 126 -8.24 -3.02 -11.61
N GLY A 127 -7.29 -2.07 -11.60
CA GLY A 127 -6.21 -1.97 -10.61
C GLY A 127 -4.93 -2.73 -10.95
N ILE A 128 -4.88 -3.53 -12.04
CA ILE A 128 -3.61 -4.22 -12.40
C ILE A 128 -2.59 -3.20 -12.83
N VAL A 129 -1.35 -3.37 -12.36
CA VAL A 129 -0.22 -2.52 -12.71
C VAL A 129 0.93 -3.38 -13.24
N SER A 130 1.74 -2.80 -14.12
CA SER A 130 2.94 -3.45 -14.64
C SER A 130 3.94 -3.73 -13.52
N ASN A 131 4.66 -4.83 -13.66
CA ASN A 131 5.75 -5.23 -12.77
C ASN A 131 6.87 -4.18 -12.68
N TRP A 132 7.18 -3.57 -13.82
CA TRP A 132 8.21 -2.56 -13.98
C TRP A 132 7.69 -1.37 -14.77
N TRP A 133 8.17 -0.18 -14.43
CA TRP A 133 7.83 1.07 -15.09
C TRP A 133 9.08 1.94 -15.21
N THR A 134 9.41 2.35 -16.43
CA THR A 134 10.53 3.26 -16.68
C THR A 134 10.04 4.68 -16.62
N LEU A 135 10.45 5.43 -15.61
CA LEU A 135 10.24 6.86 -15.49
C LEU A 135 10.96 7.62 -16.62
N PRO A 136 10.45 8.77 -17.06
CA PRO A 136 11.20 9.63 -17.96
C PRO A 136 12.33 10.36 -17.20
N ALA A 137 13.40 10.72 -17.91
CA ALA A 137 14.49 11.52 -17.33
C ALA A 137 14.02 12.90 -16.86
N THR A 138 13.03 13.46 -17.55
CA THR A 138 12.40 14.75 -17.23
C THR A 138 10.89 14.66 -17.42
N GLY A 139 10.14 15.52 -16.72
CA GLY A 139 8.69 15.59 -16.84
C GLY A 139 7.95 14.75 -15.80
N TRP A 140 6.70 14.40 -16.11
CA TRP A 140 5.81 13.72 -15.19
C TRP A 140 6.14 12.22 -15.07
N PRO A 141 6.16 11.65 -13.85
CA PRO A 141 6.61 10.26 -13.66
C PRO A 141 5.72 9.19 -14.33
N TYR A 142 4.44 9.50 -14.48
CA TYR A 142 3.47 8.66 -15.20
C TYR A 142 3.54 8.80 -16.73
N LYS A 143 4.42 9.63 -17.29
CA LYS A 143 4.72 9.68 -18.74
C LYS A 143 5.89 8.77 -19.12
N GLY A 144 6.12 7.77 -18.28
CA GLY A 144 7.11 6.72 -18.51
C GLY A 144 6.73 5.73 -19.61
N ARG A 145 7.46 4.61 -19.64
CA ARG A 145 7.39 3.59 -20.68
C ARG A 145 7.63 2.18 -20.11
N LEU A 146 7.18 1.17 -20.84
CA LEU A 146 7.36 -0.24 -20.51
C LEU A 146 8.67 -0.76 -21.11
N GLN A 147 9.81 -0.37 -20.54
CA GLN A 147 11.12 -0.74 -21.10
C GLN A 147 12.03 -1.49 -20.15
N CYS A 148 11.98 -1.19 -18.85
CA CYS A 148 12.86 -1.84 -17.90
C CYS A 148 12.34 -3.22 -17.50
N SER A 149 13.29 -4.09 -17.17
CA SER A 149 13.06 -5.43 -16.65
C SER A 149 14.15 -5.73 -15.64
N ASN A 150 13.82 -6.42 -14.56
CA ASN A 150 14.81 -6.87 -13.60
C ASN A 150 14.32 -8.17 -12.95
N SER A 151 15.21 -8.92 -12.29
CA SER A 151 14.86 -10.16 -11.56
C SER A 151 14.14 -11.21 -12.43
N GLY A 152 14.40 -11.23 -13.75
CA GLY A 152 13.77 -12.15 -14.69
C GLY A 152 12.31 -11.84 -15.03
N THR A 153 11.81 -10.65 -14.67
CA THR A 153 10.42 -10.23 -14.87
C THR A 153 10.38 -9.00 -15.79
N GLN A 154 9.38 -8.93 -16.68
CA GLN A 154 9.31 -7.91 -17.73
C GLN A 154 8.29 -6.81 -17.41
N ALA A 155 8.52 -5.60 -17.92
CA ALA A 155 7.48 -4.58 -17.96
C ALA A 155 6.30 -5.02 -18.84
N GLY A 156 5.12 -4.50 -18.54
CA GLY A 156 3.89 -4.69 -19.29
C GLY A 156 3.04 -5.87 -18.85
N ALA A 157 3.50 -6.66 -17.88
CA ALA A 157 2.75 -7.74 -17.25
C ALA A 157 2.48 -7.44 -15.78
N TYR A 158 1.30 -7.83 -15.29
CA TYR A 158 1.07 -8.00 -13.85
C TYR A 158 1.68 -9.32 -13.42
N TYR A 159 2.76 -9.25 -12.65
CA TYR A 159 3.63 -10.38 -12.30
C TYR A 159 3.99 -10.40 -10.81
N SER A 160 4.97 -11.20 -10.39
CA SER A 160 5.34 -11.43 -8.99
C SER A 160 5.67 -10.16 -8.20
N ASP A 161 6.38 -9.17 -8.78
CA ASP A 161 6.66 -7.92 -8.07
C ASP A 161 5.40 -7.04 -7.97
N ALA A 162 4.64 -6.91 -9.06
CA ALA A 162 3.38 -6.18 -9.08
C ALA A 162 2.36 -6.81 -8.13
N ALA A 163 2.36 -8.13 -7.94
CA ALA A 163 1.45 -8.82 -7.04
C ALA A 163 1.49 -8.29 -5.59
N ARG A 164 2.57 -7.63 -5.19
CA ARG A 164 2.75 -7.08 -3.84
C ARG A 164 2.03 -5.74 -3.63
N ILE A 165 1.67 -5.04 -4.71
CA ILE A 165 1.07 -3.69 -4.59
C ILE A 165 -0.24 -3.69 -3.76
N PRO A 166 -1.18 -4.65 -3.92
CA PRO A 166 -2.48 -4.54 -3.27
C PRO A 166 -2.39 -4.55 -1.75
N TRP A 167 -1.57 -5.43 -1.16
CA TRP A 167 -1.44 -5.48 0.29
C TRP A 167 -0.65 -4.29 0.85
N ARG A 168 0.39 -3.83 0.14
CA ARG A 168 1.18 -2.67 0.58
C ARG A 168 0.33 -1.40 0.60
N VAL A 169 -0.52 -1.23 -0.41
CA VAL A 169 -1.44 -0.10 -0.50
C VAL A 169 -2.59 -0.24 0.49
N ALA A 170 -3.18 -1.42 0.63
CA ALA A 170 -4.24 -1.66 1.61
C ALA A 170 -3.77 -1.36 3.05
N LEU A 171 -2.51 -1.69 3.37
CA LEU A 171 -1.91 -1.40 4.68
C LEU A 171 -1.86 0.10 5.00
N ASP A 172 -1.67 0.98 3.99
CA ASP A 172 -1.76 2.44 4.20
C ASP A 172 -3.17 2.85 4.65
N TYR A 173 -4.21 2.26 4.06
CA TYR A 173 -5.58 2.52 4.51
C TYR A 173 -5.83 1.99 5.93
N LEU A 174 -5.40 0.77 6.21
CA LEU A 174 -5.67 0.12 7.49
C LEU A 174 -4.99 0.85 8.67
N TRP A 175 -3.81 1.42 8.44
CA TRP A 175 -3.11 2.22 9.45
C TRP A 175 -3.52 3.70 9.45
N PHE A 176 -3.95 4.24 8.30
CA PHE A 176 -4.20 5.66 8.09
C PHE A 176 -5.46 5.93 7.24
N PRO A 177 -6.66 5.51 7.68
CA PRO A 177 -7.86 5.47 6.84
C PRO A 177 -8.36 6.86 6.39
N ASP A 178 -8.06 7.91 7.16
CA ASP A 178 -8.50 9.28 6.88
C ASP A 178 -7.52 10.09 6.03
N VAL A 179 -6.33 9.53 5.75
CA VAL A 179 -5.29 10.28 5.06
C VAL A 179 -5.62 10.36 3.56
N LYS A 180 -5.67 11.59 3.07
CA LYS A 180 -5.86 11.90 1.66
C LYS A 180 -4.55 12.33 1.05
N THR A 181 -4.15 11.66 -0.03
CA THR A 181 -2.96 12.06 -0.80
C THR A 181 -3.39 12.97 -1.95
N PRO A 182 -2.80 14.18 -2.11
CA PRO A 182 -3.16 15.10 -3.18
C PRO A 182 -2.88 14.52 -4.55
N PHE A 183 -3.81 14.74 -5.48
CA PHE A 183 -3.72 14.31 -6.87
C PHE A 183 -3.67 15.54 -7.78
N TYR A 184 -2.58 15.71 -8.53
CA TYR A 184 -2.33 16.88 -9.37
C TYR A 184 -2.51 16.55 -10.85
N ASP A 185 -2.94 17.51 -11.67
CA ASP A 185 -2.90 17.40 -13.13
C ASP A 185 -1.54 17.80 -13.74
N GLU A 186 -1.45 17.82 -15.07
CA GLU A 186 -0.23 18.17 -15.80
C GLU A 186 0.09 19.67 -15.79
N GLN A 187 -0.80 20.50 -15.24
CA GLN A 187 -0.59 21.92 -14.98
C GLN A 187 -0.24 22.17 -13.51
N GLY A 188 -0.13 21.11 -12.70
CA GLY A 188 0.16 21.17 -11.28
C GLY A 188 -1.01 21.67 -10.44
N LYS A 189 -2.23 21.70 -11.00
CA LYS A 189 -3.45 22.04 -10.26
C LYS A 189 -3.95 20.81 -9.51
N LEU A 190 -4.41 21.03 -8.28
CA LEU A 190 -5.03 19.98 -7.46
C LEU A 190 -6.38 19.57 -8.07
N LEU A 191 -6.52 18.30 -8.46
CA LEU A 191 -7.76 17.71 -8.96
C LEU A 191 -8.59 17.06 -7.84
N GLY A 192 -7.97 16.75 -6.71
CA GLY A 192 -8.61 16.05 -5.59
C GLY A 192 -7.61 15.19 -4.84
N SER A 193 -8.05 14.01 -4.41
CA SER A 193 -7.18 13.00 -3.79
C SER A 193 -7.31 11.65 -4.47
N PHE A 194 -6.22 10.89 -4.42
CA PHE A 194 -6.23 9.47 -4.75
C PHE A 194 -5.32 8.74 -3.77
N GLY A 195 -5.83 7.71 -3.10
CA GLY A 195 -5.10 6.99 -2.08
C GLY A 195 -5.39 5.50 -2.08
N ALA A 196 -5.15 4.89 -0.93
CA ALA A 196 -5.29 3.45 -0.76
C ALA A 196 -6.72 2.95 -0.98
N LYS A 197 -7.73 3.72 -0.56
CA LYS A 197 -9.13 3.33 -0.69
C LYS A 197 -9.52 3.18 -2.15
N GLU A 198 -9.27 4.19 -2.96
CA GLU A 198 -9.62 4.22 -4.37
C GLU A 198 -8.90 3.13 -5.16
N TYR A 199 -7.61 2.87 -4.85
CA TYR A 199 -6.87 1.77 -5.45
C TYR A 199 -7.45 0.40 -5.07
N ALA A 200 -7.67 0.14 -3.78
CA ALA A 200 -8.21 -1.12 -3.29
C ALA A 200 -9.62 -1.40 -3.84
N ASN A 201 -10.45 -0.35 -3.97
CA ASN A 201 -11.81 -0.45 -4.50
C ASN A 201 -11.81 -0.86 -5.99
N ARG A 202 -10.86 -0.40 -6.81
CA ARG A 202 -10.71 -0.86 -8.20
C ARG A 202 -10.42 -2.35 -8.27
N TRP A 203 -9.49 -2.82 -7.43
CA TRP A 203 -9.10 -4.21 -7.39
C TRP A 203 -10.25 -5.10 -6.91
N ALA A 204 -10.83 -4.78 -5.74
CA ALA A 204 -11.93 -5.53 -5.15
C ALA A 204 -13.16 -5.55 -6.07
N GLY A 205 -13.52 -4.41 -6.66
CA GLY A 205 -14.64 -4.31 -7.61
C GLY A 205 -14.46 -5.17 -8.87
N ALA A 206 -13.26 -5.14 -9.47
CA ALA A 206 -12.97 -5.99 -10.64
C ALA A 206 -13.03 -7.49 -10.29
N TRP A 207 -12.57 -7.85 -9.10
CA TRP A 207 -12.65 -9.22 -8.60
C TRP A 207 -14.08 -9.69 -8.34
N MET A 208 -14.90 -8.84 -7.72
CA MET A 208 -16.33 -9.13 -7.53
C MET A 208 -17.01 -9.40 -8.87
N GLN A 209 -16.76 -8.55 -9.88
CA GLN A 209 -17.32 -8.71 -11.22
C GLN A 209 -16.86 -10.02 -11.89
N LEU A 210 -15.58 -10.36 -11.80
CA LEU A 210 -15.06 -11.60 -12.37
C LEU A 210 -15.63 -12.84 -11.70
N ILE A 211 -15.66 -12.87 -10.36
CA ILE A 211 -16.21 -14.00 -9.60
C ILE A 211 -17.67 -14.18 -9.98
N GLN A 212 -18.45 -13.10 -10.04
CA GLN A 212 -19.86 -13.17 -10.39
C GLN A 212 -20.10 -13.64 -11.82
N GLY A 213 -19.33 -13.13 -12.78
CA GLY A 213 -19.44 -13.58 -14.17
C GLY A 213 -19.08 -15.05 -14.35
N ALA A 214 -18.22 -15.61 -13.50
CA ALA A 214 -17.78 -16.99 -13.59
C ALA A 214 -18.59 -17.99 -12.75
N ALA A 215 -19.13 -17.54 -11.63
CA ALA A 215 -19.77 -18.41 -10.66
C ALA A 215 -21.28 -18.57 -10.91
N VAL A 216 -21.91 -17.74 -11.75
CA VAL A 216 -23.32 -17.95 -12.10
C VAL A 216 -23.44 -19.23 -12.92
N ASP A 217 -23.96 -20.28 -12.29
CA ASP A 217 -24.51 -21.43 -12.99
C ASP A 217 -25.63 -20.93 -13.91
N GLN A 218 -25.42 -21.04 -15.22
CA GLN A 218 -26.36 -20.52 -16.21
C GLN A 218 -27.73 -21.20 -16.15
N ALA A 219 -27.84 -22.39 -15.55
CA ALA A 219 -29.09 -23.09 -15.38
C ALA A 219 -29.87 -22.64 -14.13
N THR A 220 -29.18 -22.33 -13.03
CA THR A 220 -29.81 -22.05 -11.73
C THR A 220 -29.74 -20.58 -11.29
N GLY A 221 -28.89 -19.78 -11.93
CA GLY A 221 -28.61 -18.40 -11.52
C GLY A 221 -27.84 -18.30 -10.20
N GLN A 222 -27.47 -19.42 -9.57
CA GLN A 222 -26.74 -19.43 -8.31
C GLN A 222 -25.24 -19.28 -8.56
N VAL A 223 -24.60 -18.49 -7.70
CA VAL A 223 -23.16 -18.30 -7.65
C VAL A 223 -22.55 -19.55 -6.99
N GLY A 224 -22.10 -20.50 -7.81
CA GLY A 224 -21.37 -21.68 -7.37
C GLY A 224 -20.07 -21.32 -6.64
N GLN A 225 -19.66 -22.15 -5.69
CA GLN A 225 -18.42 -21.96 -4.97
C GLN A 225 -17.23 -22.09 -5.95
N LEU A 226 -16.37 -21.07 -6.00
CA LEU A 226 -15.16 -21.13 -6.83
C LEU A 226 -14.25 -22.26 -6.31
N SER A 227 -13.87 -23.18 -7.19
CA SER A 227 -12.91 -24.23 -6.84
C SER A 227 -11.51 -23.65 -6.62
N LYS A 228 -10.69 -24.35 -5.85
CA LYS A 228 -9.29 -23.99 -5.58
C LYS A 228 -8.48 -23.66 -6.83
N ASP A 229 -8.65 -24.47 -7.86
CA ASP A 229 -7.92 -24.37 -9.11
C ASP A 229 -8.56 -23.31 -10.04
N GLY A 230 -9.69 -22.73 -9.64
CA GLY A 230 -10.43 -21.72 -10.39
C GLY A 230 -9.92 -20.29 -10.19
N VAL A 231 -9.22 -19.99 -9.09
CA VAL A 231 -8.79 -18.61 -8.76
C VAL A 231 -7.80 -18.05 -9.78
N LEU A 232 -6.72 -18.78 -10.07
CA LEU A 232 -5.70 -18.34 -11.03
C LEU A 232 -6.24 -18.22 -12.47
N PRO A 233 -7.05 -19.17 -12.99
CA PRO A 233 -7.74 -19.02 -14.26
C PRO A 233 -8.75 -17.86 -14.32
N LEU A 234 -9.29 -17.40 -13.19
CA LEU A 234 -10.11 -16.18 -13.17
C LEU A 234 -9.26 -14.92 -13.24
N LEU A 235 -8.13 -14.88 -12.54
CA LEU A 235 -7.20 -13.76 -12.61
C LEU A 235 -6.69 -13.49 -14.03
N SER A 236 -6.40 -14.55 -14.78
CA SER A 236 -5.97 -14.41 -16.18
C SER A 236 -7.05 -13.83 -17.10
N LYS A 237 -8.30 -13.73 -16.64
CA LYS A 237 -9.40 -13.06 -17.36
C LYS A 237 -9.49 -11.56 -17.07
N LEU A 238 -8.70 -11.02 -16.13
CA LEU A 238 -8.63 -9.57 -15.94
C LEU A 238 -8.12 -8.93 -17.24
N PRO A 239 -8.88 -7.97 -17.82
CA PRO A 239 -8.45 -7.31 -19.04
C PRO A 239 -7.15 -6.52 -18.81
N GLY A 240 -6.22 -6.63 -19.75
CA GLY A 240 -5.07 -5.74 -19.83
C GLY A 240 -5.45 -4.31 -20.19
N CYS A 241 -4.45 -3.43 -20.21
CA CYS A 241 -4.61 -2.05 -20.70
C CYS A 241 -3.28 -1.57 -21.33
N PRO A 242 -3.19 -0.36 -21.93
CA PRO A 242 -1.96 0.08 -22.60
C PRO A 242 -0.70 0.08 -21.72
N THR A 243 -0.84 0.23 -20.40
CA THR A 243 0.26 0.18 -19.43
C THR A 243 0.50 -1.21 -18.85
N VAL A 244 -0.37 -2.18 -19.15
CA VAL A 244 -0.25 -3.60 -18.77
C VAL A 244 -0.78 -4.48 -19.92
N PRO A 245 -0.15 -4.43 -21.11
CA PRO A 245 -0.66 -5.07 -22.32
C PRO A 245 -0.74 -6.60 -22.20
N SER A 246 0.15 -7.22 -21.43
CA SER A 246 0.16 -8.67 -21.20
C SER A 246 -0.85 -9.12 -20.14
N GLY A 247 -1.55 -8.17 -19.49
CA GLY A 247 -2.51 -8.45 -18.44
C GLY A 247 -1.89 -9.23 -17.27
N PHE A 248 -2.67 -10.11 -16.67
CA PHE A 248 -2.21 -11.03 -15.64
C PHE A 248 -1.44 -12.19 -16.27
N THR A 249 -0.18 -12.36 -15.90
CA THR A 249 0.66 -13.46 -16.39
C THR A 249 1.02 -14.39 -15.23
N ALA A 250 0.43 -15.58 -15.22
CA ALA A 250 0.81 -16.64 -14.29
C ALA A 250 2.08 -17.34 -14.81
N LEU A 251 3.14 -17.40 -14.01
CA LEU A 251 4.12 -18.49 -14.17
C LEU A 251 3.51 -19.80 -13.68
N PRO A 252 3.97 -20.96 -14.21
CA PRO A 252 3.66 -22.27 -13.65
C PRO A 252 4.01 -22.41 -12.15
N ASN A 253 4.85 -21.53 -11.59
CA ASN A 253 5.22 -21.49 -10.17
C ASN A 253 4.70 -20.24 -9.42
N ASN A 254 3.80 -19.45 -10.02
CA ASN A 254 3.35 -18.19 -9.43
C ASN A 254 2.17 -18.41 -8.45
N GLY A 255 2.44 -18.91 -7.24
CA GLY A 255 1.45 -18.95 -6.14
C GLY A 255 1.00 -17.57 -5.60
N TRP A 256 1.42 -16.48 -6.24
CA TRP A 256 1.38 -15.10 -5.75
C TRP A 256 0.05 -14.38 -6.05
N GLY A 257 -0.80 -14.96 -6.89
CA GLY A 257 -1.97 -14.25 -7.44
C GLY A 257 -3.13 -14.03 -6.46
N SER A 258 -3.32 -14.89 -5.46
CA SER A 258 -4.58 -14.98 -4.70
C SER A 258 -4.58 -14.27 -3.34
N LEU A 259 -3.44 -14.16 -2.65
CA LEU A 259 -3.33 -13.50 -1.34
C LEU A 259 -3.48 -11.97 -1.40
N PRO A 260 -2.89 -11.26 -2.39
CA PRO A 260 -3.00 -9.80 -2.46
C PRO A 260 -4.45 -9.34 -2.63
N VAL A 261 -5.29 -10.17 -3.24
CA VAL A 261 -6.72 -9.91 -3.47
C VAL A 261 -7.47 -9.77 -2.16
N VAL A 262 -7.27 -10.68 -1.22
CA VAL A 262 -7.97 -10.68 0.08
C VAL A 262 -7.76 -9.35 0.80
N THR A 263 -6.54 -8.81 0.72
CA THR A 263 -6.19 -7.57 1.44
C THR A 263 -6.97 -6.35 0.98
N THR A 264 -7.34 -6.28 -0.30
CA THR A 264 -8.14 -5.15 -0.79
C THR A 264 -9.58 -5.20 -0.32
N PHE A 265 -10.11 -6.38 0.04
CA PHE A 265 -11.46 -6.53 0.59
C PHE A 265 -11.57 -6.12 2.07
N GLN A 266 -10.44 -5.88 2.74
CA GLN A 266 -10.42 -5.33 4.10
C GLN A 266 -10.60 -3.81 4.12
N VAL A 267 -10.41 -3.18 2.96
CA VAL A 267 -10.70 -1.77 2.78
C VAL A 267 -12.19 -1.62 2.46
N PRO A 268 -12.94 -0.75 3.17
CA PRO A 268 -14.34 -0.52 2.88
C PRO A 268 -14.57 -0.14 1.41
N MET A 269 -15.50 -0.85 0.78
CA MET A 269 -15.84 -0.66 -0.62
C MET A 269 -16.99 0.35 -0.76
N ASP A 270 -16.84 1.30 -1.67
CA ASP A 270 -17.84 2.30 -1.98
C ASP A 270 -19.11 1.65 -2.56
N GLY A 271 -20.26 2.04 -2.03
CA GLY A 271 -21.56 1.48 -2.45
C GLY A 271 -21.83 0.05 -1.97
N VAL A 272 -20.93 -0.56 -1.20
CA VAL A 272 -21.14 -1.90 -0.61
C VAL A 272 -21.47 -1.75 0.87
N ALA A 273 -22.58 -2.34 1.31
CA ALA A 273 -22.94 -2.36 2.72
C ALA A 273 -21.85 -3.10 3.54
N PRO A 274 -21.50 -2.64 4.77
CA PRO A 274 -20.44 -3.24 5.56
C PRO A 274 -20.56 -4.76 5.73
N CYS A 275 -21.76 -5.28 6.00
CA CYS A 275 -21.97 -6.73 6.10
C CYS A 275 -21.71 -7.46 4.78
N THR A 276 -22.15 -6.91 3.65
CA THR A 276 -21.86 -7.50 2.33
C THR A 276 -20.36 -7.48 2.05
N GLY A 277 -19.68 -6.39 2.38
CA GLY A 277 -18.22 -6.30 2.28
C GLY A 277 -17.50 -7.35 3.13
N GLN A 278 -17.96 -7.54 4.37
CA GLN A 278 -17.41 -8.58 5.25
C GLN A 278 -17.65 -9.99 4.70
N GLN A 279 -18.82 -10.27 4.12
CA GLN A 279 -19.09 -11.56 3.50
C GLN A 279 -18.19 -11.80 2.29
N TRP A 280 -17.89 -10.77 1.50
CA TRP A 280 -16.91 -10.85 0.42
C TRP A 280 -15.51 -11.13 0.93
N LEU A 281 -15.09 -10.43 1.97
CA LEU A 281 -13.81 -10.68 2.63
C LEU A 281 -13.73 -12.13 3.13
N ASP A 282 -14.75 -12.61 3.85
CA ASP A 282 -14.79 -13.98 4.37
C ASP A 282 -14.76 -15.02 3.23
N TYR A 283 -15.51 -14.78 2.14
CA TYR A 283 -15.55 -15.65 0.97
C TYR A 283 -14.18 -15.74 0.26
N VAL A 284 -13.59 -14.59 -0.06
CA VAL A 284 -12.29 -14.53 -0.77
C VAL A 284 -11.17 -15.02 0.14
N ALA A 285 -11.22 -14.73 1.45
CA ALA A 285 -10.28 -15.24 2.43
C ALA A 285 -10.31 -16.77 2.51
N ASN A 286 -11.49 -17.38 2.60
CA ASN A 286 -11.62 -18.85 2.60
C ASN A 286 -11.01 -19.45 1.33
N ILE A 287 -11.33 -18.89 0.17
CA ILE A 287 -10.81 -19.42 -1.10
C ILE A 287 -9.29 -19.25 -1.19
N SER A 288 -8.74 -18.10 -0.81
CA SER A 288 -7.31 -17.84 -0.94
C SER A 288 -6.48 -18.55 0.13
N LEU A 289 -6.95 -18.64 1.38
CA LEU A 289 -6.18 -19.15 2.50
C LEU A 289 -6.27 -20.66 2.67
N ASP A 290 -7.42 -21.28 2.43
CA ASP A 290 -7.50 -22.73 2.51
C ASP A 290 -6.87 -23.42 1.30
N GLN A 291 -6.69 -22.69 0.19
CA GLN A 291 -6.43 -23.32 -1.11
C GLN A 291 -5.15 -22.85 -1.83
N CYS A 292 -4.53 -21.71 -1.46
CA CYS A 292 -3.37 -21.18 -2.19
C CYS A 292 -2.05 -21.12 -1.42
N VAL A 293 -2.01 -21.52 -0.14
CA VAL A 293 -0.74 -21.68 0.59
C VAL A 293 -0.10 -23.01 0.17
N ASN A 294 0.64 -22.98 -0.94
CA ASN A 294 1.55 -24.07 -1.28
C ASN A 294 2.78 -23.99 -0.34
N TYR A 295 3.12 -25.10 0.32
CA TYR A 295 4.24 -25.24 1.25
C TYR A 295 5.64 -24.98 0.65
N GLN A 296 5.75 -24.76 -0.67
CA GLN A 296 7.02 -24.81 -1.40
C GLN A 296 7.72 -23.46 -1.63
N TYR A 297 7.20 -22.30 -1.17
CA TYR A 297 7.88 -21.01 -1.40
C TYR A 297 7.93 -20.12 -0.14
N PHE A 298 9.14 -19.94 0.40
CA PHE A 298 9.44 -19.26 1.67
C PHE A 298 9.46 -17.71 1.59
N ASP A 299 9.60 -17.12 0.41
CA ASP A 299 9.64 -15.64 0.25
C ASP A 299 8.27 -14.96 0.47
N LEU A 300 7.21 -15.76 0.64
CA LEU A 300 5.83 -15.34 0.88
C LEU A 300 5.49 -15.09 2.36
N GLY A 301 6.47 -15.19 3.27
CA GLY A 301 6.25 -14.98 4.69
C GLY A 301 5.50 -13.68 4.98
N GLN A 302 5.89 -12.56 4.37
CA GLN A 302 5.25 -11.27 4.65
C GLN A 302 3.81 -11.18 4.13
N GLU A 303 3.52 -11.70 2.93
CA GLU A 303 2.19 -11.58 2.31
C GLU A 303 1.18 -12.57 2.87
N VAL A 304 1.63 -13.79 3.16
CA VAL A 304 0.84 -14.81 3.86
C VAL A 304 0.58 -14.32 5.27
N ILE A 305 1.61 -13.88 6.01
CA ILE A 305 1.43 -13.38 7.38
C ILE A 305 0.49 -12.18 7.38
N ILE A 306 0.71 -11.17 6.53
CA ILE A 306 -0.16 -9.98 6.48
C ILE A 306 -1.57 -10.34 5.99
N GLY A 307 -1.70 -11.09 4.90
CA GLY A 307 -2.99 -11.50 4.35
C GLY A 307 -3.80 -12.33 5.34
N SER A 308 -3.17 -13.29 6.00
CA SER A 308 -3.81 -14.11 7.02
C SER A 308 -4.06 -13.36 8.33
N MET A 309 -3.15 -12.48 8.76
CA MET A 309 -3.37 -11.58 9.91
C MET A 309 -4.59 -10.69 9.69
N LEU A 310 -4.67 -10.08 8.51
CA LEU A 310 -5.70 -9.11 8.23
C LEU A 310 -7.05 -9.75 7.80
N ALA A 311 -7.04 -11.00 7.35
CA ALA A 311 -8.26 -11.78 7.11
C ALA A 311 -8.79 -12.48 8.38
N GLY A 312 -8.09 -12.36 9.51
CA GLY A 312 -8.47 -13.00 10.78
C GLY A 312 -8.20 -14.51 10.85
N ASN A 313 -7.37 -15.05 9.94
CA ASN A 313 -7.11 -16.48 9.78
C ASN A 313 -5.68 -16.93 10.16
N ALA A 314 -4.71 -16.01 10.35
CA ALA A 314 -3.45 -16.30 11.04
C ALA A 314 -3.17 -15.31 12.16
N TRP A 315 -2.49 -15.83 13.17
CA TRP A 315 -2.26 -15.22 14.46
C TRP A 315 -1.57 -13.86 14.41
N PHE A 316 -2.29 -12.83 14.84
CA PHE A 316 -1.95 -12.35 16.17
C PHE A 316 -2.87 -13.08 17.16
N PRO A 317 -2.41 -13.51 18.35
CA PRO A 317 -3.37 -13.74 19.44
C PRO A 317 -4.18 -12.46 19.50
N LEU A 318 -5.51 -12.52 19.23
CA LEU A 318 -6.44 -11.39 19.19
C LEU A 318 -5.85 -10.23 19.97
N MET A 319 -5.15 -9.31 19.30
CA MET A 319 -4.29 -8.39 20.04
C MET A 319 -5.24 -7.58 20.89
N THR A 320 -5.22 -7.81 22.19
CA THR A 320 -5.79 -6.88 23.15
C THR A 320 -5.12 -5.56 22.83
N THR A 321 -5.84 -4.70 22.13
CA THR A 321 -5.26 -3.45 21.69
C THR A 321 -5.22 -2.61 22.94
N ALA A 322 -4.03 -2.52 23.54
CA ALA A 322 -3.84 -1.77 24.75
C ALA A 322 -3.75 -0.28 24.38
N PHE A 323 -4.63 0.54 24.92
CA PHE A 323 -4.55 1.99 24.77
C PHE A 323 -4.73 2.67 26.12
N LEU A 324 -4.10 3.84 26.24
CA LEU A 324 -4.14 4.66 27.44
C LEU A 324 -5.06 5.84 27.20
N ILE A 325 -5.89 6.14 28.19
CA ILE A 325 -6.63 7.40 28.26
C ILE A 325 -6.22 8.12 29.54
N THR A 326 -6.17 9.44 29.46
CA THR A 326 -5.84 10.30 30.60
C THR A 326 -7.00 11.23 30.84
N LEU A 327 -7.53 11.18 32.06
CA LEU A 327 -8.70 11.94 32.49
C LEU A 327 -8.37 12.73 33.75
N ASP A 328 -8.98 13.90 33.87
CA ASP A 328 -8.89 14.74 35.05
C ASP A 328 -10.31 15.02 35.56
N LYS A 329 -10.59 14.62 36.80
CA LYS A 329 -11.86 14.91 37.46
C LYS A 329 -11.84 16.34 37.94
N ALA A 330 -12.24 17.26 37.07
CA ALA A 330 -12.67 18.57 37.52
C ALA A 330 -13.85 18.42 38.52
N ASP A 331 -13.89 19.29 39.52
CA ASP A 331 -14.83 19.19 40.65
C ASP A 331 -16.27 18.91 40.18
N GLY A 332 -16.77 17.73 40.54
CA GLY A 332 -18.16 17.31 40.31
C GLY A 332 -18.47 16.65 38.96
N MET A 333 -17.51 16.50 38.04
CA MET A 333 -17.77 15.74 36.80
C MET A 333 -17.73 14.22 37.03
N GLU A 334 -18.77 13.53 36.60
CA GLU A 334 -18.82 12.07 36.61
C GLU A 334 -17.89 11.46 35.54
N LEU A 335 -17.32 10.28 35.83
CA LEU A 335 -16.46 9.56 34.89
C LEU A 335 -17.19 9.18 33.60
N GLY A 336 -18.45 8.76 33.71
CA GLY A 336 -19.29 8.38 32.58
C GLY A 336 -19.09 6.94 32.06
N LEU A 337 -18.73 6.01 32.95
CA LEU A 337 -18.65 4.57 32.68
C LEU A 337 -19.57 3.80 33.64
N ASP A 338 -20.38 2.89 33.09
CA ASP A 338 -20.97 1.77 33.83
C ASP A 338 -20.00 0.58 33.70
N LEU A 339 -19.54 0.04 34.82
CA LEU A 339 -18.52 -1.02 34.88
C LEU A 339 -19.14 -2.32 35.39
N ASP A 340 -18.76 -3.43 34.77
CA ASP A 340 -19.14 -4.77 35.16
C ASP A 340 -17.90 -5.56 35.60
N GLN A 341 -17.87 -6.00 36.86
CA GLN A 341 -16.76 -6.78 37.39
C GLN A 341 -16.99 -8.26 37.14
N ARG A 342 -16.11 -8.88 36.34
CA ARG A 342 -16.15 -10.31 36.03
C ARG A 342 -14.87 -10.98 36.51
N GLY A 343 -14.95 -11.63 37.66
CA GLY A 343 -13.76 -12.20 38.31
C GLY A 343 -12.74 -11.12 38.68
N THR A 344 -11.55 -11.21 38.12
CA THR A 344 -10.42 -10.30 38.38
C THR A 344 -10.31 -9.16 37.38
N VAL A 345 -11.33 -8.94 36.55
CA VAL A 345 -11.31 -7.98 35.44
C VAL A 345 -12.51 -7.03 35.54
N LEU A 346 -12.31 -5.75 35.20
CA LEU A 346 -13.37 -4.76 35.04
C LEU A 346 -13.64 -4.52 33.55
N PHE A 347 -14.88 -4.70 33.13
CA PHE A 347 -15.33 -4.42 31.77
C PHE A 347 -16.16 -3.14 31.74
N VAL A 348 -16.02 -2.38 30.65
CA VAL A 348 -16.94 -1.30 30.32
C VAL A 348 -18.25 -1.93 29.87
N LYS A 349 -19.27 -1.86 30.71
CA LYS A 349 -20.61 -2.31 30.37
C LYS A 349 -21.34 -1.30 29.49
N LYS A 350 -21.13 -0.01 29.75
CA LYS A 350 -21.73 1.07 28.95
C LYS A 350 -20.96 2.37 29.15
N VAL A 351 -20.84 3.17 28.11
CA VAL A 351 -20.41 4.57 28.22
C VAL A 351 -21.65 5.44 28.40
N THR A 352 -21.73 6.18 29.51
CA THR A 352 -22.92 6.96 29.89
C THR A 352 -22.76 8.48 29.66
N GLY A 353 -21.61 8.93 29.16
CA GLY A 353 -21.30 10.35 28.94
C GLY A 353 -20.12 10.78 29.79
N GLY A 354 -20.23 11.91 30.50
CA GLY A 354 -19.22 12.37 31.46
C GLY A 354 -17.83 12.62 30.85
N LEU A 355 -16.79 12.46 31.67
CA LEU A 355 -15.39 12.64 31.26
C LEU A 355 -14.99 11.70 30.11
N VAL A 356 -15.39 10.44 30.17
CA VAL A 356 -15.09 9.47 29.10
C VAL A 356 -15.85 9.79 27.82
N GLY A 357 -17.10 10.25 27.90
CA GLY A 357 -17.86 10.71 26.75
C GLY A 357 -17.23 11.93 26.07
N LEU A 358 -16.79 12.92 26.86
CA LEU A 358 -16.03 14.07 26.37
C LEU A 358 -14.69 13.64 25.74
N TRP A 359 -13.98 12.71 26.37
CA TRP A 359 -12.74 12.17 25.85
C TRP A 359 -12.97 11.42 24.53
N ASN A 360 -14.03 10.61 24.44
CA ASN A 360 -14.42 9.88 23.23
C ASN A 360 -14.75 10.81 22.07
N MET A 361 -15.44 11.94 22.33
CA MET A 361 -15.72 12.95 21.29
C MET A 361 -14.45 13.60 20.75
N ARG A 362 -13.44 13.78 21.61
CA ARG A 362 -12.13 14.33 21.22
C ARG A 362 -11.21 13.27 20.58
N ASN A 363 -11.47 11.99 20.83
CA ASN A 363 -10.64 10.86 20.40
C ASN A 363 -11.48 9.76 19.71
N PRO A 364 -12.10 10.04 18.54
CA PRO A 364 -13.07 9.14 17.93
C PRO A 364 -12.52 7.74 17.58
N PHE A 365 -11.23 7.62 17.27
CA PHE A 365 -10.58 6.36 16.88
C PHE A 365 -10.22 5.46 18.07
N TRP A 366 -9.96 6.07 19.21
CA TRP A 366 -9.58 5.37 20.45
C TRP A 366 -10.71 5.39 21.47
N ARG A 367 -11.92 5.77 21.04
CA ARG A 367 -13.10 5.89 21.91
C ARG A 367 -13.22 4.66 22.79
N VAL A 368 -13.41 4.82 24.08
CA VAL A 368 -13.81 3.74 24.98
C VAL A 368 -15.18 3.24 24.54
N MET A 369 -15.36 1.92 24.47
CA MET A 369 -16.58 1.26 24.03
C MET A 369 -17.05 0.23 25.04
N GLU A 370 -18.32 -0.17 24.94
CA GLU A 370 -18.82 -1.35 25.62
C GLU A 370 -18.01 -2.59 25.23
N GLY A 371 -17.61 -3.37 26.23
CA GLY A 371 -16.77 -4.55 26.09
C GLY A 371 -15.27 -4.31 26.26
N ASP A 372 -14.81 -3.05 26.29
CA ASP A 372 -13.40 -2.75 26.62
C ASP A 372 -13.09 -3.20 28.06
N GLU A 373 -11.94 -3.82 28.26
CA GLU A 373 -11.42 -4.25 29.55
C GLU A 373 -10.55 -3.13 30.15
N ILE A 374 -10.71 -2.82 31.43
CA ILE A 374 -9.81 -1.93 32.17
C ILE A 374 -8.71 -2.79 32.79
N ALA A 375 -7.53 -2.74 32.16
CA ALA A 375 -6.36 -3.51 32.57
C ALA A 375 -5.59 -2.86 33.71
N ALA A 376 -5.55 -1.52 33.75
CA ALA A 376 -4.90 -0.78 34.84
C ALA A 376 -5.47 0.63 35.02
N VAL A 377 -5.37 1.18 36.23
CA VAL A 377 -5.61 2.59 36.53
C VAL A 377 -4.50 3.08 37.45
N ASN A 378 -3.74 4.09 37.01
CA ASN A 378 -2.57 4.62 37.76
C ASN A 378 -1.63 3.49 38.25
N ASP A 379 -1.32 2.55 37.35
CA ASP A 379 -0.49 1.36 37.60
C ASP A 379 -1.09 0.29 38.55
N ILE A 380 -2.27 0.51 39.10
CA ILE A 380 -3.03 -0.52 39.83
C ILE A 380 -3.65 -1.47 38.80
N THR A 381 -3.52 -2.78 39.01
CA THR A 381 -4.05 -3.84 38.10
C THR A 381 -5.04 -4.79 38.78
N ILE A 382 -5.23 -4.67 40.09
CA ILE A 382 -6.10 -5.56 40.87
C ILE A 382 -7.53 -5.03 40.80
N ALA A 383 -8.47 -5.76 40.18
CA ALA A 383 -9.84 -5.28 39.94
C ALA A 383 -10.56 -4.67 41.16
N GLY A 384 -10.45 -5.28 42.35
CA GLY A 384 -11.06 -4.73 43.56
C GLY A 384 -10.50 -3.37 43.99
N LYS A 385 -9.26 -3.05 43.60
CA LYS A 385 -8.62 -1.75 43.85
C LYS A 385 -8.81 -0.76 42.71
N LEU A 386 -9.03 -1.25 41.48
CA LEU A 386 -9.30 -0.40 40.32
C LEU A 386 -10.53 0.50 40.54
N VAL A 387 -11.63 -0.05 41.07
CA VAL A 387 -12.85 0.74 41.34
C VAL A 387 -12.59 1.86 42.34
N GLU A 388 -11.82 1.57 43.39
CA GLU A 388 -11.50 2.56 44.42
C GLU A 388 -10.58 3.66 43.89
N GLU A 389 -9.58 3.29 43.08
CA GLU A 389 -8.69 4.24 42.40
C GLU A 389 -9.48 5.15 41.45
N ILE A 390 -10.35 4.53 40.63
CA ILE A 390 -11.27 5.24 39.74
C ILE A 390 -12.20 6.16 40.52
N ARG A 391 -12.52 5.90 41.79
CA ARG A 391 -13.40 6.74 42.61
C ARG A 391 -12.65 7.89 43.27
N THR A 392 -11.50 7.61 43.87
CA THR A 392 -10.81 8.52 44.79
C THR A 392 -9.84 9.49 44.11
N GLN A 393 -9.19 9.09 43.02
CA GLN A 393 -8.18 9.93 42.39
C GLN A 393 -8.77 11.00 41.48
N GLN A 394 -8.16 12.18 41.50
CA GLN A 394 -8.50 13.27 40.60
C GLN A 394 -7.94 13.03 39.19
N HIS A 395 -6.69 12.59 39.09
CA HIS A 395 -6.01 12.27 37.84
C HIS A 395 -6.02 10.76 37.59
N LEU A 396 -6.49 10.34 36.42
CA LEU A 396 -6.62 8.94 36.05
C LEU A 396 -5.87 8.67 34.74
N ILE A 397 -4.91 7.76 34.79
CA ILE A 397 -4.32 7.11 33.61
C ILE A 397 -4.91 5.71 33.53
N ILE A 398 -5.89 5.54 32.65
CA ILE A 398 -6.62 4.28 32.49
C ILE A 398 -6.04 3.54 31.28
N LYS A 399 -5.51 2.34 31.52
CA LYS A 399 -5.09 1.40 30.49
C LYS A 399 -6.24 0.47 30.18
N LEU A 400 -6.72 0.54 28.94
CA LEU A 400 -7.75 -0.34 28.44
C LEU A 400 -7.17 -1.39 27.52
N TRP A 401 -7.73 -2.58 27.56
CA TRP A 401 -7.57 -3.63 26.57
C TRP A 401 -8.86 -3.75 25.80
N ARG A 402 -8.78 -3.47 24.50
CA ARG A 402 -9.82 -3.87 23.59
C ARG A 402 -9.53 -5.29 23.15
N THR A 403 -10.20 -6.26 23.75
CA THR A 403 -10.44 -7.52 23.04
C THR A 403 -11.24 -7.11 21.82
N GLU A 404 -10.77 -7.37 20.60
CA GLU A 404 -11.63 -7.25 19.44
C GLU A 404 -12.93 -7.95 19.80
N GLN A 405 -14.02 -7.17 19.92
CA GLN A 405 -15.33 -7.69 20.19
C GLN A 405 -15.47 -8.92 19.32
N THR A 406 -15.80 -10.08 19.91
CA THR A 406 -16.38 -11.21 19.17
C THR A 406 -17.28 -10.58 18.14
N ARG A 407 -16.86 -10.60 16.85
CA ARG A 407 -17.53 -9.94 15.72
C ARG A 407 -19.01 -9.96 16.06
N THR A 408 -19.61 -8.83 16.44
CA THR A 408 -21.03 -8.85 16.78
C THR A 408 -21.68 -9.45 15.56
N SER A 409 -22.20 -10.66 15.75
CA SER A 409 -22.43 -11.69 14.75
C SER A 409 -23.68 -11.37 13.94
N SER A 410 -23.88 -10.11 13.59
CA SER A 410 -25.02 -9.64 12.84
C SER A 410 -24.86 -9.90 11.35
N CYS A 411 -23.62 -10.02 10.84
CA CYS A 411 -23.40 -10.41 9.46
C CYS A 411 -23.34 -11.95 9.40
N PRO A 412 -24.30 -12.63 8.77
CA PRO A 412 -24.27 -14.08 8.60
C PRO A 412 -23.03 -14.46 7.79
N ARG A 413 -22.22 -15.40 8.29
CA ARG A 413 -21.18 -16.02 7.47
C ARG A 413 -21.85 -16.74 6.31
N SER A 414 -21.43 -16.43 5.09
CA SER A 414 -21.88 -17.13 3.89
C SER A 414 -20.69 -17.84 3.27
N SER A 415 -20.87 -19.12 2.90
CA SER A 415 -19.90 -19.85 2.08
C SER A 415 -20.07 -19.57 0.59
N THR A 416 -21.17 -18.92 0.19
CA THR A 416 -21.43 -18.50 -1.18
C THR A 416 -21.01 -17.05 -1.37
N ALA A 417 -20.53 -16.71 -2.57
CA ALA A 417 -20.17 -15.33 -2.87
C ALA A 417 -21.41 -14.43 -2.77
N PRO A 418 -21.33 -13.27 -2.11
CA PRO A 418 -22.47 -12.37 -1.99
C PRO A 418 -22.92 -11.84 -3.35
N THR A 419 -24.20 -11.52 -3.48
CA THR A 419 -24.67 -10.71 -4.62
C THR A 419 -24.02 -9.33 -4.54
N ALA A 420 -23.45 -8.84 -5.64
CA ALA A 420 -22.89 -7.49 -5.66
C ALA A 420 -24.05 -6.51 -5.54
N PRO A 421 -23.84 -5.36 -4.89
CA PRO A 421 -24.71 -4.25 -5.14
C PRO A 421 -24.72 -3.97 -6.66
N VAL A 422 -25.90 -3.68 -7.20
CA VAL A 422 -26.01 -3.14 -8.56
C VAL A 422 -25.04 -1.96 -8.63
N PRO A 423 -24.08 -1.94 -9.58
CA PRO A 423 -23.10 -0.87 -9.65
C PRO A 423 -23.83 0.46 -9.66
N ALA A 424 -23.50 1.34 -8.71
CA ALA A 424 -23.82 2.74 -8.91
C ALA A 424 -23.24 3.15 -10.27
N PRO A 425 -23.98 3.88 -11.13
CA PRO A 425 -23.46 4.30 -12.42
C PRO A 425 -22.08 4.94 -12.21
N ALA A 426 -21.08 4.44 -12.92
CA ALA A 426 -19.71 4.90 -12.76
C ALA A 426 -19.72 6.43 -12.86
N PRO A 427 -19.04 7.16 -11.94
CA PRO A 427 -18.84 8.58 -12.15
C PRO A 427 -18.21 8.73 -13.54
N PRO A 428 -18.69 9.67 -14.37
CA PRO A 428 -18.15 9.85 -15.71
C PRO A 428 -16.62 9.99 -15.57
N PRO A 429 -15.84 9.33 -16.45
CA PRO A 429 -14.39 9.51 -16.43
C PRO A 429 -14.13 11.02 -16.42
N PRO A 430 -13.19 11.52 -15.60
CA PRO A 430 -12.84 12.93 -15.64
C PRO A 430 -12.60 13.26 -17.10
N THR A 431 -13.39 14.20 -17.63
CA THR A 431 -13.29 14.62 -19.03
C THR A 431 -11.87 15.08 -19.24
N VAL A 432 -11.05 14.20 -19.82
CA VAL A 432 -9.74 14.56 -20.33
C VAL A 432 -10.06 15.46 -21.51
N HIS A 433 -10.07 16.76 -21.27
CA HIS A 433 -10.14 17.71 -22.36
C HIS A 433 -9.00 17.35 -23.31
N PRO A 434 -9.27 17.03 -24.59
CA PRO A 434 -8.21 16.83 -25.55
C PRO A 434 -7.37 18.09 -25.51
N ALA A 435 -6.08 17.93 -25.22
CA ALA A 435 -5.12 19.02 -25.29
C ALA A 435 -5.33 19.72 -26.64
N SER A 436 -5.69 21.00 -26.58
CA SER A 436 -5.86 21.83 -27.76
C SER A 436 -4.59 21.71 -28.59
N ALA A 437 -4.68 21.03 -29.73
CA ALA A 437 -3.63 20.96 -30.72
C ALA A 437 -3.53 22.35 -31.37
N ALA A 438 -2.86 23.27 -30.68
CA ALA A 438 -2.45 24.54 -31.26
C ALA A 438 -1.37 24.25 -32.30
N ALA A 439 -1.75 24.41 -33.57
CA ALA A 439 -0.91 24.23 -34.73
C ALA A 439 0.30 25.20 -34.70
N ALA A 440 1.46 24.71 -34.29
CA ALA A 440 2.74 25.34 -34.59
C ALA A 440 3.21 24.85 -35.97
N ARG A 441 3.02 25.69 -37.00
CA ARG A 441 3.71 25.54 -38.28
C ARG A 441 5.22 25.71 -38.08
N PRO A 442 6.09 24.79 -38.53
CA PRO A 442 7.52 25.07 -38.60
C PRO A 442 7.80 26.00 -39.80
N LYS A 443 8.42 27.15 -39.55
CA LYS A 443 9.12 27.92 -40.58
C LYS A 443 10.42 27.17 -40.93
N ALA A 444 10.56 26.81 -42.20
CA ALA A 444 11.79 26.27 -42.76
C ALA A 444 12.94 27.29 -42.64
N PRO A 445 14.16 26.88 -42.24
CA PRO A 445 15.36 27.65 -42.51
C PRO A 445 15.90 27.32 -43.91
N SER A 446 16.26 28.40 -44.60
CA SER A 446 16.92 28.45 -45.90
C SER A 446 18.21 27.64 -45.93
N ALA A 447 18.38 26.87 -47.00
CA ALA A 447 19.61 26.16 -47.33
C ALA A 447 20.76 27.13 -47.63
N ALA A 448 21.93 26.86 -47.07
CA ALA A 448 23.21 27.35 -47.56
C ALA A 448 24.16 26.15 -47.69
N HIS A 449 24.76 26.05 -48.87
CA HIS A 449 25.68 25.01 -49.31
C HIS A 449 26.93 24.88 -48.44
N VAL A 450 27.31 23.64 -48.09
CA VAL A 450 28.72 23.26 -47.94
C VAL A 450 28.92 21.86 -48.52
N ALA A 451 30.01 21.71 -49.27
CA ALA A 451 30.37 20.61 -50.14
C ALA A 451 30.73 19.30 -49.43
N ALA A 452 30.56 18.20 -50.16
CA ALA A 452 30.90 16.84 -49.78
C ALA A 452 32.39 16.52 -49.96
N ALA A 453 32.92 15.69 -49.06
CA ALA A 453 34.16 14.92 -49.24
C ALA A 453 33.91 13.44 -48.84
N PRO A 454 34.63 12.47 -49.44
CA PRO A 454 34.14 11.10 -49.59
C PRO A 454 34.51 10.15 -48.44
N ALA A 455 33.72 9.08 -48.36
CA ALA A 455 33.76 7.99 -47.40
C ALA A 455 35.03 7.13 -47.49
N ALA A 456 35.59 6.81 -46.32
CA ALA A 456 36.62 5.79 -46.15
C ALA A 456 35.98 4.45 -45.74
N ALA A 457 36.57 3.38 -46.25
CA ALA A 457 36.08 2.01 -46.28
C ALA A 457 36.07 1.29 -44.91
N ALA A 458 35.15 0.33 -44.80
CA ALA A 458 35.01 -0.62 -43.72
C ALA A 458 36.19 -1.62 -43.67
N GLY A 459 36.73 -1.84 -42.46
CA GLY A 459 37.66 -2.94 -42.14
C GLY A 459 36.93 -4.10 -41.43
N PRO A 460 37.45 -5.34 -41.53
CA PRO A 460 36.74 -6.55 -41.11
C PRO A 460 36.87 -6.89 -39.62
N SER A 461 35.86 -7.60 -39.10
CA SER A 461 35.80 -8.24 -37.78
C SER A 461 36.99 -9.17 -37.49
N PRO A 462 37.47 -9.24 -36.24
CA PRO A 462 38.38 -10.29 -35.82
C PRO A 462 37.60 -11.57 -35.48
N ALA A 463 38.13 -12.68 -36.00
CA ALA A 463 37.67 -14.03 -35.77
C ALA A 463 38.03 -14.53 -34.36
N ASP A 464 37.11 -15.33 -33.86
CA ASP A 464 37.09 -16.07 -32.61
C ASP A 464 38.22 -17.12 -32.56
N SER A 465 38.98 -17.14 -31.46
CA SER A 465 39.99 -18.19 -31.21
C SER A 465 40.08 -18.53 -29.72
N ARG A 466 39.23 -19.46 -29.28
CA ARG A 466 39.50 -20.28 -28.09
C ARG A 466 39.00 -21.72 -28.31
N GLN A 467 39.90 -22.57 -28.81
CA GLN A 467 39.87 -24.00 -28.53
C GLN A 467 40.88 -24.28 -27.41
N GLY A 468 40.42 -24.93 -26.34
CA GLY A 468 41.24 -25.38 -25.22
C GLY A 468 40.50 -26.50 -24.51
N ALA A 469 40.66 -27.71 -25.02
CA ALA A 469 40.17 -28.95 -24.43
C ALA A 469 40.97 -29.29 -23.16
N VAL A 470 40.27 -29.65 -22.08
CA VAL A 470 40.86 -30.32 -20.91
C VAL A 470 40.43 -31.79 -20.95
N SER A 471 41.42 -32.67 -21.12
CA SER A 471 41.30 -34.11 -21.04
C SER A 471 41.31 -34.56 -19.58
N THR A 472 40.39 -35.47 -19.26
CA THR A 472 40.29 -36.27 -18.04
C THR A 472 41.30 -37.43 -18.03
N THR A 473 41.55 -37.97 -16.83
CA THR A 473 42.33 -39.18 -16.45
C THR A 473 43.86 -39.05 -16.55
N ALA A 474 44.68 -39.53 -15.61
CA ALA A 474 44.52 -40.49 -14.52
C ALA A 474 45.14 -40.00 -13.21
#